data_AF-A0A1X1KWP6-F1
#
_entry.id   AF-A0A1X1KWP6-F1
#
_cell.length_a   1.000
_cell.length_b   1.000
_cell.length_c   1.000
_cell.angle_alpha   90.00
_cell.angle_beta   90.00
_cell.angle_gamma   90.00
#
_symmetry.space_group_name_H-M   'P 1'
#
loop_
_entity.id
_entity.type
_entity.pdbx_description
1 polymer ?
#
loop_
_entity_poly.entity_id
_entity_poly.type
_entity_poly.pdbx_seq_one_letter_code
_entity_poly.pdbx_strand_id
1 'polypeptide(L)'
;MTTFTIHTVESAPAEVKEVLETVEKDNNGFIPNLIGLLANAPTALEAYRTVGAINRRNSLTPVEREVVQITAAVTNGCAFCVAGHTAFSIKQIQMNDDLLQALRNRTPIETDPKLDTLAKFTLAVINTKGRVGDEALAEFLEAGYTQQNALDVVLGVSLASLCNYANNLANTPINPELQPYA
;
A
#
# COMPACT_ATOMS: atom_id res chain seq x y z
N MET A 1 -2.14 2.58 28.59
CA MET A 1 -2.11 2.49 27.12
C MET A 1 -0.97 1.57 26.74
N THR A 2 -1.23 0.50 26.00
CA THR A 2 -0.19 -0.36 25.45
C THR A 2 0.23 0.21 24.10
N THR A 3 1.49 0.62 23.97
CA THR A 3 2.05 1.20 22.75
C THR A 3 3.19 0.31 22.24
N PHE A 4 3.25 0.10 20.93
CA PHE A 4 4.41 -0.55 20.29
C PHE A 4 5.60 0.40 20.29
N THR A 5 6.81 -0.13 20.44
CA THR A 5 8.03 0.64 20.20
C THR A 5 8.18 0.89 18.71
N ILE A 6 8.43 2.13 18.30
CA ILE A 6 8.89 2.43 16.94
C ILE A 6 10.42 2.40 16.97
N HIS A 7 11.01 1.34 16.43
CA HIS A 7 12.45 1.16 16.52
C HIS A 7 13.23 2.14 15.64
N THR A 8 14.36 2.59 16.17
CA THR A 8 15.46 3.20 15.44
C THR A 8 16.49 2.13 15.08
N VAL A 9 17.51 2.46 14.30
CA VAL A 9 18.65 1.55 14.06
C VAL A 9 19.25 1.06 15.39
N GLU A 10 19.41 1.95 16.37
CA GLU A 10 20.02 1.63 17.67
C GLU A 10 19.17 0.65 18.49
N SER A 11 17.84 0.85 18.55
CA SER A 11 16.98 0.05 19.41
C SER A 11 16.46 -1.24 18.77
N ALA A 12 16.60 -1.41 17.45
CA ALA A 12 16.11 -2.58 16.74
C ALA A 12 16.88 -3.88 17.06
N PRO A 13 16.26 -5.06 16.94
CA PRO A 13 16.96 -6.35 16.97
C PRO A 13 18.12 -6.40 15.97
N ALA A 14 19.23 -7.05 16.35
CA ALA A 14 20.45 -7.08 15.55
C ALA A 14 20.22 -7.52 14.09
N GLU A 15 19.34 -8.50 13.88
CA GLU A 15 19.03 -9.08 12.56
C GLU A 15 18.33 -8.14 11.59
N VAL A 16 17.79 -7.00 12.05
CA VAL A 16 17.12 -6.01 11.19
C VAL A 16 17.81 -4.65 11.15
N LYS A 17 18.95 -4.47 11.84
CA LYS A 17 19.66 -3.18 11.88
C LYS A 17 20.10 -2.73 10.47
N GLU A 18 20.75 -3.62 9.72
CA GLU A 18 21.19 -3.33 8.34
C GLU A 18 20.00 -2.98 7.41
N VAL A 19 18.83 -3.61 7.65
CA VAL A 19 17.60 -3.30 6.92
C VAL A 19 17.15 -1.87 7.22
N LEU A 20 17.16 -1.45 8.47
CA LEU A 20 16.78 -0.09 8.88
C LEU A 20 17.77 0.95 8.36
N GLU A 21 19.08 0.68 8.41
CA GLU A 21 20.13 1.55 7.84
C GLU A 21 19.94 1.74 6.33
N THR A 22 19.63 0.66 5.60
CA THR A 22 19.36 0.73 4.16
C THR A 22 18.12 1.59 3.89
N VAL A 23 17.04 1.38 4.64
CA VAL A 23 15.80 2.16 4.50
C VAL A 23 16.04 3.64 4.82
N GLU A 24 16.78 3.95 5.88
CA GLU A 24 17.13 5.33 6.25
C GLU A 24 17.87 6.02 5.11
N LYS A 25 18.88 5.36 4.54
CA LYS A 25 19.62 5.86 3.38
C LYS A 25 18.74 6.08 2.16
N ASP A 26 17.92 5.10 1.80
CA ASP A 26 17.04 5.15 0.62
C ASP A 26 15.97 6.26 0.72
N ASN A 27 15.63 6.66 1.95
CA ASN A 27 14.65 7.72 2.24
C ASN A 27 15.30 9.05 2.66
N ASN A 28 16.57 9.28 2.32
CA ASN A 28 17.30 10.53 2.60
C ASN A 28 17.33 10.90 4.10
N GLY A 29 17.55 9.92 4.97
CA GLY A 29 17.83 10.14 6.39
C GLY A 29 16.63 10.02 7.31
N PHE A 30 15.50 9.45 6.87
CA PHE A 30 14.41 9.09 7.79
C PHE A 30 13.90 7.67 7.53
N ILE A 31 13.40 7.01 8.58
CA ILE A 31 12.78 5.69 8.50
C ILE A 31 11.26 5.88 8.62
N PRO A 32 10.44 5.49 7.62
CA PRO A 32 9.00 5.48 7.78
C PRO A 32 8.61 4.64 9.01
N ASN A 33 7.78 5.17 9.90
CA ASN A 33 7.48 4.54 11.20
C ASN A 33 6.86 3.15 11.09
N LEU A 34 6.25 2.78 9.95
CA LEU A 34 5.87 1.40 9.63
C LEU A 34 7.07 0.44 9.69
N ILE A 35 8.23 0.83 9.16
CA ILE A 35 9.44 0.00 9.19
C ILE A 35 9.96 -0.15 10.64
N GLY A 36 9.98 0.95 11.39
CA GLY A 36 10.32 0.92 12.82
C GLY A 36 9.34 0.09 13.65
N LEU A 37 8.06 0.08 13.30
CA LEU A 37 7.04 -0.79 13.90
C LEU A 37 7.28 -2.26 13.54
N LEU A 38 7.43 -2.59 12.26
CA LEU A 38 7.62 -3.98 11.83
C LEU A 38 8.93 -4.57 12.34
N ALA A 39 9.93 -3.75 12.70
CA ALA A 39 11.16 -4.21 13.34
C ALA A 39 10.95 -4.90 14.70
N ASN A 40 9.78 -4.74 15.36
CA ASN A 40 9.43 -5.54 16.53
C ASN A 40 9.27 -7.04 16.18
N ALA A 41 8.98 -7.36 14.92
CA ALA A 41 8.82 -8.71 14.40
C ALA A 41 9.62 -8.86 13.08
N PRO A 42 10.90 -9.24 13.16
CA PRO A 42 11.79 -9.31 11.99
C PRO A 42 11.24 -10.07 10.78
N THR A 43 10.49 -11.16 11.00
CA THR A 43 9.82 -11.91 9.92
C THR A 43 8.67 -11.13 9.26
N ALA A 44 7.97 -10.26 9.99
CA ALA A 44 6.95 -9.38 9.41
C ALA A 44 7.58 -8.25 8.58
N LEU A 45 8.71 -7.70 9.05
CA LEU A 45 9.50 -6.72 8.28
C LEU A 45 10.05 -7.35 6.99
N GLU A 46 10.63 -8.54 7.08
CA GLU A 46 11.12 -9.30 5.93
C GLU A 46 9.98 -9.56 4.94
N ALA A 47 8.84 -10.07 5.41
CA ALA A 47 7.68 -10.33 4.55
C ALA A 47 7.21 -9.06 3.83
N TYR A 48 7.08 -7.94 4.52
CA TYR A 48 6.67 -6.67 3.92
C TYR A 48 7.63 -6.23 2.80
N ARG A 49 8.94 -6.28 3.05
CA ARG A 49 9.94 -5.86 2.05
C ARG A 49 9.99 -6.81 0.86
N THR A 50 10.01 -8.12 1.13
CA THR A 50 10.11 -9.17 0.11
C THR A 50 8.87 -9.18 -0.77
N VAL A 51 7.67 -9.18 -0.18
CA VAL A 51 6.41 -9.14 -0.94
C VAL A 51 6.30 -7.82 -1.69
N GLY A 52 6.72 -6.69 -1.11
CA GLY A 52 6.80 -5.41 -1.82
C GLY A 52 7.70 -5.46 -3.06
N ALA A 53 8.86 -6.13 -2.97
CA ALA A 53 9.76 -6.32 -4.11
C ALA A 53 9.15 -7.23 -5.20
N ILE A 54 8.44 -8.29 -4.80
CA ILE A 54 7.70 -9.17 -5.72
C ILE A 54 6.56 -8.40 -6.40
N ASN A 55 5.80 -7.60 -5.65
CA ASN A 55 4.68 -6.82 -6.17
C ASN A 55 5.15 -5.81 -7.22
N ARG A 56 6.30 -5.14 -7.02
CA ARG A 56 6.86 -4.17 -8.00
C ARG A 56 7.18 -4.74 -9.38
N ARG A 57 7.28 -6.06 -9.51
CA ARG A 57 7.59 -6.77 -10.77
C ARG A 57 6.43 -7.68 -11.24
N ASN A 58 5.22 -7.43 -10.74
CA ASN A 58 4.01 -8.14 -11.13
C ASN A 58 3.47 -7.65 -12.49
N SER A 59 2.32 -8.16 -12.93
CA SER A 59 1.73 -7.85 -14.24
C SER A 59 1.05 -6.47 -14.34
N LEU A 60 0.89 -5.76 -13.23
CA LEU A 60 0.32 -4.42 -13.21
C LEU A 60 1.39 -3.36 -13.51
N THR A 61 0.98 -2.22 -14.04
CA THR A 61 1.86 -1.04 -14.17
C THR A 61 2.14 -0.40 -12.80
N PRO A 62 3.14 0.50 -12.69
CA PRO A 62 3.36 1.26 -11.45
C PRO A 62 2.12 2.04 -10.98
N VAL A 63 1.39 2.67 -11.92
CA VAL A 63 0.15 3.41 -11.61
C VAL A 63 -0.93 2.48 -11.08
N GLU A 64 -1.18 1.35 -11.76
CA GLU A 64 -2.19 0.37 -11.34
C GLU A 64 -1.89 -0.24 -9.97
N ARG A 65 -0.61 -0.45 -9.63
CA ARG A 65 -0.24 -0.88 -8.27
C ARG A 65 -0.62 0.16 -7.22
N GLU A 66 -0.41 1.44 -7.49
CA GLU A 66 -0.80 2.49 -6.55
C GLU A 66 -2.32 2.68 -6.49
N VAL A 67 -3.06 2.44 -7.59
CA VAL A 67 -4.53 2.32 -7.55
C VAL A 67 -4.94 1.27 -6.52
N VAL A 68 -4.40 0.04 -6.61
CA VAL A 68 -4.70 -1.04 -5.66
C VAL A 68 -4.34 -0.62 -4.22
N GLN A 69 -3.13 -0.09 -4.01
CA GLN A 69 -2.62 0.23 -2.67
C GLN A 69 -3.37 1.39 -2.00
N ILE A 70 -3.66 2.48 -2.72
CA ILE A 70 -4.38 3.64 -2.16
C ILE A 70 -5.84 3.25 -1.92
N THR A 71 -6.51 2.59 -2.87
CA THR A 71 -7.88 2.12 -2.67
C THR A 71 -7.97 1.17 -1.47
N ALA A 72 -7.01 0.24 -1.32
CA ALA A 72 -6.96 -0.65 -0.18
C ALA A 72 -6.72 0.10 1.14
N ALA A 73 -5.77 1.03 1.19
CA ALA A 73 -5.45 1.80 2.38
C ALA A 73 -6.63 2.66 2.86
N VAL A 74 -7.34 3.33 1.94
CA VAL A 74 -8.55 4.09 2.28
C VAL A 74 -9.67 3.16 2.76
N THR A 75 -9.89 2.03 2.08
CA THR A 75 -10.93 1.04 2.44
C THR A 75 -10.66 0.43 3.82
N ASN A 76 -9.41 0.15 4.14
CA ASN A 76 -8.97 -0.36 5.45
C ASN A 76 -8.83 0.73 6.52
N GLY A 77 -9.08 2.00 6.19
CA GLY A 77 -9.02 3.11 7.14
C GLY A 77 -7.62 3.42 7.68
N CYS A 78 -6.57 3.21 6.89
CA CYS A 78 -5.18 3.34 7.34
C CYS A 78 -4.54 4.67 6.90
N ALA A 79 -4.60 5.69 7.76
CA ALA A 79 -4.07 7.03 7.47
C ALA A 79 -2.56 7.04 7.14
N PHE A 80 -1.75 6.24 7.86
CA PHE A 80 -0.31 6.13 7.59
C PHE A 80 -0.02 5.65 6.16
N CYS A 81 -0.72 4.60 5.72
CA CYS A 81 -0.52 4.05 4.39
C CYS A 81 -1.08 4.96 3.30
N VAL A 82 -2.20 5.65 3.54
CA VAL A 82 -2.71 6.68 2.62
C VAL A 82 -1.67 7.77 2.41
N ALA A 83 -1.07 8.29 3.48
CA ALA A 83 0.00 9.30 3.40
C ALA A 83 1.23 8.80 2.65
N GLY A 84 1.70 7.60 2.98
CA GLY A 84 2.88 6.99 2.35
C GLY A 84 2.72 6.76 0.85
N HIS A 85 1.60 6.15 0.43
CA HIS A 85 1.33 5.89 -0.98
C HIS A 85 1.03 7.18 -1.78
N THR A 86 0.44 8.19 -1.13
CA THR A 86 0.28 9.53 -1.73
C THR A 86 1.64 10.17 -1.99
N ALA A 87 2.54 10.17 -1.00
CA ALA A 87 3.90 10.70 -1.15
C ALA A 87 4.68 9.98 -2.26
N PHE A 88 4.57 8.64 -2.33
CA PHE A 88 5.19 7.83 -3.37
C PHE A 88 4.64 8.15 -4.77
N SER A 89 3.31 8.22 -4.90
CA SER A 89 2.64 8.52 -6.16
C SER A 89 3.02 9.90 -6.71
N ILE A 90 3.20 10.89 -5.85
CA ILE A 90 3.67 12.23 -6.25
C ILE A 90 5.15 12.20 -6.64
N LYS A 91 6.02 11.66 -5.77
CA LYS A 91 7.49 11.81 -5.93
C LYS A 91 8.09 10.87 -6.96
N GLN A 92 7.56 9.66 -7.10
CA GLN A 92 8.16 8.59 -7.90
C GLN A 92 7.40 8.34 -9.20
N ILE A 93 6.07 8.42 -9.16
CA ILE A 93 5.22 8.18 -10.35
C ILE A 93 4.90 9.48 -11.07
N GLN A 94 4.84 10.62 -10.36
CA GLN A 94 4.30 11.89 -10.89
C GLN A 94 2.85 11.70 -11.34
N MET A 95 2.07 11.00 -10.52
CA MET A 95 0.66 10.75 -10.76
C MET A 95 -0.12 12.06 -10.89
N ASN A 96 -1.03 12.13 -11.85
CA ASN A 96 -1.92 13.27 -12.03
C ASN A 96 -2.77 13.53 -10.76
N ASP A 97 -2.92 14.80 -10.40
CA ASP A 97 -3.63 15.22 -9.17
C ASP A 97 -5.09 14.77 -9.14
N ASP A 98 -5.82 14.81 -10.26
CA ASP A 98 -7.23 14.41 -10.32
C ASP A 98 -7.37 12.90 -10.04
N LEU A 99 -6.49 12.08 -10.63
CA LEU A 99 -6.44 10.65 -10.36
C LEU A 99 -6.12 10.37 -8.88
N LEU A 100 -5.13 11.07 -8.32
CA LEU A 100 -4.73 10.88 -6.93
C LEU A 100 -5.84 11.30 -5.95
N GLN A 101 -6.53 12.41 -6.22
CA GLN A 101 -7.67 12.85 -5.44
C GLN A 101 -8.83 11.85 -5.53
N ALA A 102 -9.12 11.32 -6.72
CA ALA A 102 -10.16 10.31 -6.90
C ALA A 102 -9.88 9.05 -6.07
N LEU A 103 -8.64 8.55 -6.09
CA LEU A 103 -8.23 7.39 -5.31
C LEU A 103 -8.33 7.63 -3.79
N ARG A 104 -7.85 8.79 -3.31
CA ARG A 104 -7.91 9.15 -1.88
C ARG A 104 -9.33 9.31 -1.38
N ASN A 105 -10.23 9.82 -2.22
CA ASN A 105 -11.62 10.10 -1.86
C ASN A 105 -12.58 8.95 -2.19
N ARG A 106 -12.12 7.90 -2.88
CA ARG A 106 -12.94 6.81 -3.45
C ARG A 106 -14.06 7.34 -4.35
N THR A 107 -13.76 8.34 -5.17
CA THR A 107 -14.66 8.83 -6.21
C THR A 107 -14.31 8.18 -7.56
N PRO A 108 -15.23 8.19 -8.54
CA PRO A 108 -14.94 7.64 -9.86
C PRO A 108 -13.71 8.30 -10.51
N ILE A 109 -12.95 7.51 -11.27
CA ILE A 109 -11.83 8.00 -12.09
C ILE A 109 -12.38 8.28 -13.50
N GLU A 110 -12.89 9.50 -13.71
CA GLU A 110 -13.61 9.85 -14.96
C GLU A 110 -12.71 9.86 -16.20
N THR A 111 -11.42 10.11 -16.03
CA THR A 111 -10.44 10.24 -17.12
C THR A 111 -9.92 8.90 -17.64
N ASP A 112 -10.07 7.83 -16.86
CA ASP A 112 -9.56 6.50 -17.21
C ASP A 112 -10.50 5.39 -16.68
N PRO A 113 -11.47 4.95 -17.51
CA PRO A 113 -12.42 3.89 -17.15
C PRO A 113 -11.75 2.56 -16.78
N LYS A 114 -10.54 2.30 -17.29
CA LYS A 114 -9.80 1.07 -16.96
C LYS A 114 -9.30 1.13 -15.52
N LEU A 115 -8.69 2.25 -15.11
CA LEU A 115 -8.27 2.45 -13.71
C LEU A 115 -9.47 2.54 -12.75
N ASP A 116 -10.58 3.14 -13.18
CA ASP A 116 -11.82 3.15 -12.39
C ASP A 116 -12.32 1.73 -12.10
N THR A 117 -12.30 0.86 -13.12
CA THR A 117 -12.65 -0.56 -12.99
C THR A 117 -11.71 -1.28 -12.04
N LEU A 118 -10.40 -1.01 -12.11
CA LEU A 118 -9.41 -1.58 -11.17
C LEU A 118 -9.67 -1.15 -9.72
N ALA A 119 -9.98 0.12 -9.48
CA ALA A 119 -10.30 0.62 -8.15
C ALA A 119 -11.56 -0.04 -7.58
N LYS A 120 -12.63 -0.14 -8.39
CA LYS A 120 -13.88 -0.82 -8.02
C LYS A 120 -13.66 -2.31 -7.75
N PHE A 121 -12.90 -3.00 -8.60
CA PHE A 121 -12.58 -4.40 -8.41
C PHE A 121 -11.77 -4.63 -7.13
N THR A 122 -10.78 -3.78 -6.83
CA THR A 122 -10.01 -3.83 -5.58
C THR A 122 -10.92 -3.69 -4.36
N LEU A 123 -11.83 -2.72 -4.38
CA LEU A 123 -12.83 -2.53 -3.32
C LEU A 123 -13.72 -3.76 -3.14
N ALA A 124 -14.19 -4.35 -4.25
CA ALA A 124 -15.00 -5.56 -4.24
C ALA A 124 -14.24 -6.75 -3.64
N VAL A 125 -12.96 -6.95 -4.02
CA VAL A 125 -12.10 -8.01 -3.47
C VAL A 125 -11.99 -7.89 -1.94
N ILE A 126 -11.75 -6.68 -1.42
CA ILE A 126 -11.61 -6.44 0.02
C ILE A 126 -12.92 -6.74 0.76
N ASN A 127 -14.02 -6.16 0.31
CA ASN A 127 -15.31 -6.25 1.00
C ASN A 127 -15.89 -7.68 0.99
N THR A 128 -15.66 -8.41 -0.10
CA THR A 128 -16.19 -9.77 -0.30
C THR A 128 -15.20 -10.88 0.07
N LYS A 129 -13.97 -10.53 0.46
CA LYS A 129 -12.87 -11.47 0.69
C LYS A 129 -12.61 -12.34 -0.56
N GLY A 130 -12.59 -11.70 -1.72
CA GLY A 130 -12.38 -12.31 -3.04
C GLY A 130 -13.61 -12.92 -3.69
N ARG A 131 -14.76 -12.99 -3.00
CA ARG A 131 -16.04 -13.47 -3.57
C ARG A 131 -16.76 -12.36 -4.35
N VAL A 132 -16.09 -11.81 -5.36
CA VAL A 132 -16.55 -10.63 -6.11
C VAL A 132 -17.81 -10.88 -6.95
N GLY A 133 -18.12 -12.14 -7.25
CA GLY A 133 -19.24 -12.52 -8.12
C GLY A 133 -18.87 -12.47 -9.60
N ASP A 134 -19.67 -13.15 -10.43
CA ASP A 134 -19.37 -13.32 -11.85
C ASP A 134 -19.43 -12.00 -12.62
N GLU A 135 -20.37 -11.11 -12.29
CA GLU A 135 -20.55 -9.81 -12.93
C GLU A 135 -19.32 -8.91 -12.74
N ALA A 136 -18.85 -8.72 -11.51
CA ALA A 136 -17.68 -7.89 -11.22
C ALA A 136 -16.38 -8.46 -11.82
N LEU A 137 -16.25 -9.79 -11.88
CA LEU A 137 -15.11 -10.42 -12.55
C LEU A 137 -15.19 -10.25 -14.07
N ALA A 138 -16.38 -10.38 -14.67
CA ALA A 138 -16.58 -10.16 -16.09
C ALA A 138 -16.26 -8.71 -16.49
N GLU A 139 -16.79 -7.72 -15.76
CA GLU A 139 -16.50 -6.29 -16.00
C GLU A 139 -14.99 -5.99 -15.93
N PHE A 140 -14.29 -6.58 -14.95
CA PHE A 140 -12.84 -6.43 -14.84
C PHE A 140 -12.10 -6.97 -16.08
N LEU A 141 -12.49 -8.13 -16.58
CA LEU A 141 -11.89 -8.73 -17.78
C LEU A 141 -12.25 -7.96 -19.06
N GLU A 142 -13.50 -7.49 -19.18
CA GLU A 142 -13.98 -6.69 -20.32
C GLU A 142 -13.27 -5.32 -20.42
N ALA A 143 -12.87 -4.74 -19.29
CA ALA A 143 -12.02 -3.54 -19.24
C ALA A 143 -10.57 -3.79 -19.73
N GLY A 144 -10.24 -5.02 -20.14
CA GLY A 144 -8.95 -5.40 -20.70
C GLY A 144 -7.92 -5.82 -19.66
N TYR A 145 -8.35 -6.21 -18.46
CA TYR A 145 -7.53 -6.96 -17.52
C TYR A 145 -7.62 -8.46 -17.76
N THR A 146 -6.67 -9.19 -17.18
CA THR A 146 -6.57 -10.65 -17.31
C THR A 146 -6.77 -11.34 -15.97
N GLN A 147 -6.94 -12.67 -16.00
CA GLN A 147 -6.94 -13.49 -14.79
C GLN A 147 -5.64 -13.34 -13.98
N GLN A 148 -4.49 -13.15 -14.66
CA GLN A 148 -3.22 -12.85 -13.99
C GLN A 148 -3.29 -11.52 -13.23
N ASN A 149 -3.85 -10.48 -13.84
CA ASN A 149 -4.03 -9.20 -13.17
C ASN A 149 -4.96 -9.30 -11.95
N ALA A 150 -6.04 -10.09 -12.03
CA ALA A 150 -6.95 -10.29 -10.89
C ALA A 150 -6.22 -10.91 -9.68
N LEU A 151 -5.36 -11.90 -9.90
CA LEU A 151 -4.52 -12.49 -8.86
C LEU A 151 -3.47 -11.50 -8.34
N ASP A 152 -2.91 -10.64 -9.19
CA ASP A 152 -1.99 -9.59 -8.78
C ASP A 152 -2.68 -8.46 -7.98
N VAL A 153 -3.98 -8.21 -8.19
CA VAL A 153 -4.79 -7.38 -7.29
C VAL A 153 -4.91 -8.06 -5.92
N VAL A 154 -5.17 -9.37 -5.87
CA VAL A 154 -5.19 -10.11 -4.60
C VAL A 154 -3.82 -10.05 -3.89
N LEU A 155 -2.71 -10.14 -4.63
CA LEU A 155 -1.36 -9.95 -4.10
C LEU A 155 -1.19 -8.56 -3.46
N GLY A 156 -1.63 -7.50 -4.16
CA GLY A 156 -1.63 -6.14 -3.64
C GLY A 156 -2.48 -5.98 -2.38
N VAL A 157 -3.71 -6.51 -2.39
CA VAL A 157 -4.60 -6.51 -1.21
C VAL A 157 -3.99 -7.27 -0.03
N SER A 158 -3.31 -8.39 -0.28
CA SER A 158 -2.59 -9.13 0.76
C SER A 158 -1.45 -8.31 1.35
N LEU A 159 -0.64 -7.64 0.52
CA LEU A 159 0.43 -6.76 0.98
C LEU A 159 -0.12 -5.56 1.76
N ALA A 160 -1.20 -4.95 1.27
CA ALA A 160 -1.90 -3.87 1.94
C ALA A 160 -2.44 -4.32 3.31
N SER A 161 -2.98 -5.55 3.43
CA SER A 161 -3.47 -6.06 4.71
C SER A 161 -2.37 -6.11 5.78
N LEU A 162 -1.14 -6.52 5.42
CA LEU A 162 -0.01 -6.57 6.34
C LEU A 162 0.32 -5.17 6.90
N CYS A 163 0.53 -4.18 6.04
CA CYS A 163 0.93 -2.85 6.49
C CYS A 163 -0.24 -2.06 7.08
N ASN A 164 -1.44 -2.15 6.49
CA ASN A 164 -2.61 -1.43 6.98
C ASN A 164 -3.02 -1.92 8.36
N TYR A 165 -3.10 -3.24 8.56
CA TYR A 165 -3.54 -3.78 9.85
C TYR A 165 -2.48 -3.62 10.93
N ALA A 166 -1.18 -3.73 10.60
CA ALA A 166 -0.12 -3.40 11.55
C ALA A 166 -0.20 -1.93 12.00
N ASN A 167 -0.38 -0.99 11.06
CA ASN A 167 -0.49 0.42 11.40
C ASN A 167 -1.76 0.75 12.19
N ASN A 168 -2.90 0.17 11.81
CA ASN A 168 -4.17 0.35 12.53
C ASN A 168 -4.07 -0.20 13.95
N LEU A 169 -3.46 -1.38 14.13
CA LEU A 169 -3.24 -1.98 15.44
C LEU A 169 -2.36 -1.09 16.34
N ALA A 170 -1.28 -0.54 15.78
CA ALA A 170 -0.32 0.26 16.52
C ALA A 170 -0.70 1.74 16.65
N ASN A 171 -1.70 2.22 15.91
CA ASN A 171 -1.96 3.64 15.68
C ASN A 171 -0.66 4.40 15.33
N THR A 172 0.06 3.88 14.34
CA THR A 172 1.40 4.36 13.99
C THR A 172 1.42 5.87 13.73
N PRO A 173 2.25 6.64 14.44
CA PRO A 173 2.42 8.06 14.18
C PRO A 173 2.91 8.31 12.76
N ILE A 174 2.32 9.27 12.06
CA ILE A 174 2.79 9.69 10.72
C ILE A 174 4.07 10.52 10.90
N ASN A 175 5.14 10.14 10.22
CA ASN A 175 6.40 10.88 10.18
C ASN A 175 6.16 12.34 9.74
N PRO A 176 6.89 13.34 10.26
CA PRO A 176 6.79 14.73 9.81
C PRO A 176 6.89 14.89 8.28
N GLU A 177 7.77 14.12 7.65
CA GLU A 177 8.02 14.11 6.20
C GLU A 177 6.81 13.62 5.39
N LEU A 178 5.90 12.89 6.04
CA LEU A 178 4.69 12.33 5.44
C LEU A 178 3.41 13.10 5.82
N GLN A 179 3.45 13.98 6.83
CA GLN A 179 2.28 14.74 7.27
C GLN A 179 1.60 15.58 6.16
N PRO A 180 2.32 16.21 5.22
CA PRO A 180 1.68 16.95 4.13
C PRO A 180 0.78 16.11 3.21
N TYR A 181 0.88 14.78 3.30
CA TYR A 181 0.15 13.83 2.46
C TYR A 181 -0.95 13.06 3.20
N ALA A 182 -1.15 13.32 4.50
CA ALA A 182 -2.18 12.65 5.30
C ALA A 182 -3.58 12.90 4.74
#